data_AF-A0A3M6UUS0-F1
#
_entry.id   AF-A0A3M6UUS0-F1
#
_cell.length_a   1.000
_cell.length_b   1.000
_cell.length_c   1.000
_cell.angle_alpha   90.00
_cell.angle_beta   90.00
_cell.angle_gamma   90.00
#
_symmetry.space_group_name_H-M   'P 1'
#
loop_
_entity.id
_entity.type
_entity.pdbx_description
1 polymer ?
#
loop_
_entity_poly.entity_id
_entity_poly.type
_entity_poly.pdbx_seq_one_letter_code
_entity_poly.pdbx_strand_id
1 'polypeptide(L)'
;KDESCTVSHATPVLAALEKAVLFYKENGKDLNLDAYFGLRIAEGILHELIRQKKTATALIKSCILKKVVQLQHLVSQIVSKSMASLRRRDRHYFKMVGYTVSQPWLTIKKYKKINPKLVTPFDNKKLSDDILHEYQPCLARLLGSALYGSRPCDMPKECLEVMMRPGEVGYVLTHQALYFMFGEQRGCLYEFSRKMKEFRSSVEKVYDKICSNIYTQLLLVEQVRPFKRIDADLMMEQSVVCGLLGYFEFLTPHRLAIIKSWQRPNGCYGEIENEEELNRKQGWKTMRKLLVGKELSDGCESHITGVGTALLSIYLRFLIDNEQLVVNSTKAGEF
;
A
#
# COMPACT_ATOMS: atom_id res chain seq x y z
N LYS A 1 26.00 -12.72 23.64
CA LYS A 1 25.70 -11.36 24.15
C LYS A 1 24.31 -11.00 23.64
N ASP A 2 23.35 -10.82 24.54
CA ASP A 2 21.97 -10.50 24.19
C ASP A 2 21.94 -9.06 23.66
N GLU A 3 21.75 -8.90 22.36
CA GLU A 3 21.73 -7.59 21.71
C GLU A 3 20.40 -6.91 22.08
N SER A 4 20.45 -5.88 22.93
CA SER A 4 19.23 -5.22 23.40
C SER A 4 18.41 -4.65 22.24
N CYS A 5 17.16 -5.08 22.17
CA CYS A 5 16.20 -4.64 21.16
C CYS A 5 15.76 -3.17 21.31
N THR A 6 16.11 -2.51 22.41
CA THR A 6 15.67 -1.13 22.70
C THR A 6 16.33 -0.06 21.83
N VAL A 7 17.44 -0.38 21.15
CA VAL A 7 18.27 0.59 20.42
C VAL A 7 17.97 0.65 18.91
N SER A 8 16.96 -0.08 18.40
CA SER A 8 16.58 -0.03 16.98
C SER A 8 15.39 0.89 16.74
N HIS A 9 15.50 1.75 15.72
CA HIS A 9 14.39 2.58 15.24
C HIS A 9 13.24 1.73 14.67
N ALA A 10 13.52 0.47 14.30
CA ALA A 10 12.50 -0.49 13.88
C ALA A 10 11.58 -0.95 15.03
N THR A 11 12.05 -0.91 16.29
CA THR A 11 11.31 -1.46 17.44
C THR A 11 9.94 -0.82 17.66
N PRO A 12 9.80 0.53 17.68
CA PRO A 12 8.49 1.16 17.82
C PRO A 12 7.54 0.90 16.64
N VAL A 13 8.08 0.71 15.43
CA VAL A 13 7.27 0.40 14.24
C VAL A 13 6.78 -1.03 14.28
N LEU A 14 7.64 -1.96 14.70
CA LEU A 14 7.28 -3.36 14.88
C LEU A 14 6.19 -3.54 15.93
N ALA A 15 6.26 -2.80 17.04
CA ALA A 15 5.21 -2.81 18.06
C ALA A 15 3.87 -2.25 17.53
N ALA A 16 3.91 -1.18 16.73
CA ALA A 16 2.71 -0.65 16.08
C ALA A 16 2.11 -1.66 15.08
N LEU A 17 2.95 -2.31 14.27
CA LEU A 17 2.51 -3.33 13.33
C LEU A 17 1.92 -4.56 14.05
N GLU A 18 2.53 -4.97 15.17
CA GLU A 18 2.02 -6.06 16.00
C GLU A 18 0.62 -5.76 16.55
N LYS A 19 0.38 -4.54 17.06
CA LYS A 19 -0.96 -4.09 17.46
C LYS A 19 -1.96 -4.16 16.31
N ALA A 20 -1.58 -3.66 15.14
CA ALA A 20 -2.45 -3.73 13.95
C ALA A 20 -2.79 -5.19 13.61
N VAL A 21 -1.81 -6.11 13.60
CA VAL A 21 -2.05 -7.54 13.33
C VAL A 21 -2.95 -8.19 14.39
N LEU A 22 -2.79 -7.85 15.66
CA LEU A 22 -3.67 -8.33 16.74
C LEU A 22 -5.11 -7.87 16.55
N PHE A 23 -5.32 -6.64 16.04
CA PHE A 23 -6.65 -6.17 15.69
C PHE A 23 -7.34 -7.06 14.63
N TYR A 24 -6.63 -7.54 13.60
CA TYR A 24 -7.20 -8.51 12.64
C TYR A 24 -7.55 -9.85 13.29
N LYS A 25 -6.75 -10.29 14.27
CA LYS A 25 -7.01 -11.55 14.99
C LYS A 25 -8.33 -11.48 15.76
N GLU A 26 -8.61 -10.33 16.38
CA GLU A 26 -9.78 -10.10 17.21
C GLU A 26 -11.01 -9.76 16.37
N ASN A 27 -10.85 -8.93 15.33
CA ASN A 27 -11.95 -8.31 14.58
C ASN A 27 -12.06 -8.79 13.13
N GLY A 28 -11.30 -9.82 12.71
CA GLY A 28 -11.28 -10.28 11.31
C GLY A 28 -12.64 -10.73 10.75
N LYS A 29 -13.61 -11.05 11.63
CA LYS A 29 -14.99 -11.31 11.21
C LYS A 29 -15.72 -10.04 10.75
N ASP A 30 -15.27 -8.86 11.10
CA ASP A 30 -15.91 -7.62 10.73
C ASP A 30 -15.13 -6.85 9.66
N LEU A 31 -13.92 -7.29 9.32
CA LEU A 31 -13.12 -6.69 8.26
C LEU A 31 -13.55 -7.10 6.85
N ASN A 32 -13.42 -6.17 5.92
CA ASN A 32 -13.65 -6.32 4.48
C ASN A 32 -12.39 -6.82 3.75
N LEU A 33 -12.46 -6.98 2.43
CA LEU A 33 -11.34 -7.44 1.61
C LEU A 33 -10.16 -6.43 1.61
N ASP A 34 -10.43 -5.13 1.63
CA ASP A 34 -9.44 -4.05 1.57
C ASP A 34 -8.48 -4.07 2.77
N ALA A 35 -8.99 -4.37 3.97
CA ALA A 35 -8.14 -4.59 5.14
C ALA A 35 -7.15 -5.74 4.91
N TYR A 36 -7.62 -6.85 4.35
CA TYR A 36 -6.76 -8.00 4.08
C TYR A 36 -5.77 -7.75 2.94
N PHE A 37 -6.04 -6.82 2.02
CA PHE A 37 -5.05 -6.39 1.04
C PHE A 37 -3.83 -5.78 1.74
N GLY A 38 -4.07 -4.87 2.69
CA GLY A 38 -2.99 -4.29 3.51
C GLY A 38 -2.24 -5.34 4.34
N LEU A 39 -2.96 -6.32 4.91
CA LEU A 39 -2.37 -7.42 5.65
C LEU A 39 -1.48 -8.33 4.76
N ARG A 40 -1.86 -8.54 3.49
CA ARG A 40 -1.07 -9.33 2.53
C ARG A 40 0.17 -8.59 2.02
N ILE A 41 0.14 -7.26 1.96
CA ILE A 41 1.35 -6.45 1.78
C ILE A 41 2.30 -6.66 2.95
N ALA A 42 1.80 -6.55 4.19
CA ALA A 42 2.61 -6.75 5.38
C ALA A 42 3.23 -8.15 5.44
N GLU A 43 2.45 -9.19 5.14
CA GLU A 43 2.97 -10.58 5.06
C GLU A 43 4.10 -10.73 4.05
N GLY A 44 3.95 -10.13 2.87
CA GLY A 44 4.96 -10.11 1.82
C GLY A 44 6.28 -9.48 2.25
N ILE A 45 6.20 -8.32 2.91
CA ILE A 45 7.36 -7.62 3.44
C ILE A 45 8.05 -8.41 4.55
N LEU A 46 7.27 -9.02 5.47
CA LEU A 46 7.83 -9.86 6.52
C LEU A 46 8.56 -11.08 5.92
N HIS A 47 8.01 -11.70 4.87
CA HIS A 47 8.69 -12.76 4.13
C HIS A 47 10.03 -12.31 3.54
N GLU A 48 10.05 -11.13 2.92
CA GLU A 48 11.27 -10.57 2.33
C GLU A 48 12.34 -10.30 3.38
N LEU A 49 11.99 -9.69 4.51
CA LEU A 49 12.92 -9.46 5.63
C LEU A 49 13.53 -10.77 6.16
N ILE A 50 12.72 -11.83 6.26
CA ILE A 50 13.20 -13.17 6.66
C ILE A 50 14.14 -13.75 5.58
N ARG A 51 13.81 -13.57 4.29
CA ARG A 51 14.60 -14.07 3.16
C ARG A 51 15.97 -13.42 3.09
N GLN A 52 16.05 -12.09 3.24
CA GLN A 52 17.31 -11.33 3.17
C GLN A 52 18.36 -11.80 4.17
N LYS A 53 17.95 -12.26 5.36
CA LYS A 53 18.88 -12.86 6.33
C LYS A 53 19.49 -14.17 5.81
N LYS A 54 18.71 -15.00 5.12
CA LYS A 54 19.17 -16.31 4.63
C LYS A 54 20.23 -16.19 3.53
N THR A 55 20.26 -15.07 2.80
CA THR A 55 21.20 -14.81 1.70
C THR A 55 22.50 -14.10 2.13
N ALA A 56 22.84 -14.19 3.42
CA ALA A 56 24.13 -13.80 4.01
C ALA A 56 24.53 -12.30 3.98
N THR A 57 23.65 -11.39 3.56
CA THR A 57 23.97 -9.95 3.40
C THR A 57 23.28 -9.00 4.39
N ALA A 58 22.35 -9.47 5.22
CA ALA A 58 21.57 -8.61 6.12
C ALA A 58 21.93 -8.79 7.60
N LEU A 59 22.44 -7.73 8.23
CA LEU A 59 22.68 -7.61 9.69
C LEU A 59 21.38 -7.23 10.42
N ILE A 60 20.32 -8.03 10.28
CA ILE A 60 19.11 -7.87 11.10
C ILE A 60 19.41 -8.39 12.50
N LYS A 61 19.30 -7.51 13.52
CA LYS A 61 19.45 -7.88 14.95
C LYS A 61 18.59 -9.11 15.26
N SER A 62 19.17 -10.08 15.95
CA SER A 62 18.53 -11.38 16.20
C SER A 62 17.15 -11.25 16.87
N CYS A 63 17.03 -10.31 17.81
CA CYS A 63 15.79 -10.05 18.53
C CYS A 63 14.68 -9.46 17.62
N ILE A 64 15.02 -8.57 16.67
CA ILE A 64 14.08 -8.01 15.69
C ILE A 64 13.60 -9.12 14.76
N LEU A 65 14.52 -9.94 14.25
CA LEU A 65 14.16 -11.06 13.40
C LEU A 65 13.21 -12.04 14.11
N LYS A 66 13.47 -12.39 15.37
CA LYS A 66 12.59 -13.30 16.13
C LYS A 66 11.16 -12.78 16.14
N LYS A 67 10.98 -11.47 16.39
CA LYS A 67 9.67 -10.81 16.34
C LYS A 67 9.07 -10.79 14.92
N VAL A 68 9.87 -10.50 13.89
CA VAL A 68 9.43 -10.54 12.48
C VAL A 68 8.92 -11.94 12.10
N VAL A 69 9.63 -13.01 12.49
CA VAL A 69 9.22 -14.40 12.23
C VAL A 69 7.94 -14.75 12.97
N GLN A 70 7.82 -14.38 14.24
CA GLN A 70 6.59 -14.59 15.03
C GLN A 70 5.40 -13.87 14.39
N LEU A 71 5.59 -12.61 14.00
CA LEU A 71 4.56 -11.80 13.38
C LEU A 71 4.15 -12.35 12.01
N GLN A 72 5.11 -12.77 11.18
CA GLN A 72 4.84 -13.41 9.89
C GLN A 72 3.96 -14.66 10.07
N HIS A 73 4.29 -15.52 11.03
CA HIS A 73 3.50 -16.72 11.30
C HIS A 73 2.08 -16.37 11.75
N LEU A 74 1.93 -15.38 12.64
CA LEU A 74 0.63 -14.90 13.10
C LEU A 74 -0.23 -14.38 11.94
N VAL A 75 0.36 -13.58 11.05
CA VAL A 75 -0.33 -13.06 9.87
C VAL A 75 -0.83 -14.19 8.97
N SER A 76 0.03 -15.17 8.63
CA SER A 76 -0.36 -16.31 7.80
C SER A 76 -1.51 -17.13 8.43
N GLN A 77 -1.51 -17.30 9.76
CA GLN A 77 -2.61 -17.95 10.47
C GLN A 77 -3.93 -17.17 10.39
N ILE A 78 -3.88 -15.85 10.59
CA ILE A 78 -5.06 -14.96 10.51
C ILE A 78 -5.68 -15.01 9.11
N VAL A 79 -4.85 -14.84 8.09
CA VAL A 79 -5.26 -14.88 6.68
C VAL A 79 -5.93 -16.22 6.39
N SER A 80 -5.27 -17.35 6.68
CA SER A 80 -5.78 -18.70 6.42
C SER A 80 -7.17 -18.93 7.04
N LYS A 81 -7.36 -18.53 8.30
CA LYS A 81 -8.66 -18.66 9.00
C LYS A 81 -9.76 -17.77 8.40
N SER A 82 -9.39 -16.62 7.83
CA SER A 82 -10.34 -15.60 7.42
C SER A 82 -10.79 -15.72 5.95
N MET A 83 -9.98 -16.31 5.08
CA MET A 83 -10.25 -16.35 3.63
C MET A 83 -11.61 -16.96 3.28
N ALA A 84 -11.98 -18.08 3.92
CA ALA A 84 -13.26 -18.74 3.66
C ALA A 84 -14.46 -17.88 4.10
N SER A 85 -14.30 -17.09 5.16
CA SER A 85 -15.34 -16.16 5.62
C SER A 85 -15.48 -14.98 4.65
N LEU A 86 -14.35 -14.34 4.28
CA LEU A 86 -14.33 -13.22 3.34
C LEU A 86 -14.97 -13.57 1.99
N ARG A 87 -14.59 -14.73 1.42
CA ARG A 87 -15.14 -15.21 0.15
C ARG A 87 -16.67 -15.44 0.20
N ARG A 88 -17.22 -15.80 1.37
CA ARG A 88 -18.66 -16.00 1.55
C ARG A 88 -19.40 -14.68 1.74
N ARG A 89 -18.89 -13.80 2.60
CA ARG A 89 -19.53 -12.51 2.93
C ARG A 89 -19.61 -11.58 1.74
N ASP A 90 -18.55 -11.53 0.95
CA ASP A 90 -18.45 -10.59 -0.17
C ASP A 90 -18.20 -11.32 -1.49
N ARG A 91 -19.14 -12.21 -1.84
CA ARG A 91 -18.96 -13.14 -2.96
C ARG A 91 -18.75 -12.42 -4.29
N HIS A 92 -19.42 -11.30 -4.54
CA HIS A 92 -19.29 -10.57 -5.79
C HIS A 92 -17.94 -9.85 -5.87
N TYR A 93 -17.59 -9.06 -4.85
CA TYR A 93 -16.33 -8.35 -4.82
C TYR A 93 -15.13 -9.31 -4.80
N PHE A 94 -15.22 -10.40 -4.04
CA PHE A 94 -14.18 -11.44 -4.01
C PHE A 94 -14.03 -12.14 -5.37
N LYS A 95 -15.10 -12.38 -6.12
CA LYS A 95 -14.99 -12.89 -7.50
C LYS A 95 -14.31 -11.89 -8.43
N MET A 96 -14.53 -10.60 -8.21
CA MET A 96 -13.98 -9.52 -9.03
C MET A 96 -12.48 -9.33 -8.78
N VAL A 97 -12.08 -9.13 -7.52
CA VAL A 97 -10.71 -8.72 -7.15
C VAL A 97 -10.05 -9.64 -6.13
N GLY A 98 -10.60 -10.80 -5.79
CA GLY A 98 -10.07 -11.69 -4.74
C GLY A 98 -8.63 -12.17 -4.94
N TYR A 99 -8.06 -12.04 -6.15
CA TYR A 99 -6.64 -12.28 -6.39
C TYR A 99 -5.74 -11.32 -5.58
N THR A 100 -6.18 -10.08 -5.32
CA THR A 100 -5.39 -9.07 -4.58
C THR A 100 -5.04 -9.53 -3.17
N VAL A 101 -5.82 -10.45 -2.60
CA VAL A 101 -5.61 -11.03 -1.28
C VAL A 101 -5.22 -12.52 -1.32
N SER A 102 -5.16 -13.15 -2.50
CA SER A 102 -4.96 -14.60 -2.60
C SER A 102 -3.55 -15.06 -2.25
N GLN A 103 -2.55 -14.19 -2.42
CA GLN A 103 -1.14 -14.47 -2.10
C GLN A 103 -0.50 -13.28 -1.37
N PRO A 104 0.59 -13.48 -0.59
CA PRO A 104 1.36 -12.36 -0.04
C PRO A 104 1.87 -11.46 -1.16
N TRP A 105 2.13 -10.19 -0.88
CA TRP A 105 2.74 -9.30 -1.85
C TRP A 105 4.19 -9.69 -2.13
N LEU A 106 4.55 -10.00 -3.37
CA LEU A 106 5.88 -10.51 -3.72
C LEU A 106 6.72 -9.48 -4.49
N THR A 107 6.06 -8.50 -5.13
CA THR A 107 6.74 -7.49 -5.95
C THR A 107 7.30 -6.37 -5.09
N ILE A 108 8.48 -6.59 -4.50
CA ILE A 108 9.15 -5.62 -3.64
C ILE A 108 10.28 -4.93 -4.42
N LYS A 109 10.14 -3.62 -4.66
CA LYS A 109 11.09 -2.84 -5.45
C LYS A 109 12.27 -2.35 -4.60
N LYS A 110 13.41 -2.13 -5.25
CA LYS A 110 14.59 -1.47 -4.66
C LYS A 110 14.30 0.02 -4.45
N TYR A 111 14.95 0.63 -3.45
CA TYR A 111 14.79 2.06 -3.22
C TYR A 111 15.35 2.89 -4.37
N LYS A 112 14.63 3.94 -4.73
CA LYS A 112 14.99 4.91 -5.77
C LYS A 112 14.48 6.30 -5.41
N LYS A 113 15.03 7.31 -6.08
CA LYS A 113 14.64 8.72 -5.92
C LYS A 113 13.53 9.10 -6.90
N ILE A 114 12.71 10.06 -6.48
CA ILE A 114 11.75 10.75 -7.32
C ILE A 114 12.49 11.61 -8.34
N ASN A 115 11.92 11.71 -9.55
CA ASN A 115 12.40 12.65 -10.56
C ASN A 115 11.43 13.84 -10.67
N PRO A 116 11.75 15.01 -10.08
CA PRO A 116 10.85 16.16 -10.08
C PRO A 116 10.59 16.73 -11.48
N LYS A 117 11.44 16.42 -12.47
CA LYS A 117 11.22 16.83 -13.88
C LYS A 117 10.05 16.11 -14.54
N LEU A 118 9.52 15.06 -13.92
CA LEU A 118 8.37 14.30 -14.41
C LEU A 118 7.03 14.82 -13.87
N VAL A 119 6.99 15.90 -13.09
CA VAL A 119 5.71 16.48 -12.66
C VAL A 119 4.95 17.02 -13.87
N THR A 120 3.64 16.75 -13.93
CA THR A 120 2.75 17.27 -14.97
C THR A 120 2.03 18.50 -14.42
N PRO A 121 1.92 19.60 -15.19
CA PRO A 121 1.06 20.70 -14.81
C PRO A 121 -0.37 20.22 -14.62
N PHE A 122 -0.99 20.70 -13.55
CA PHE A 122 -2.40 20.43 -13.29
C PHE A 122 -3.29 21.20 -14.26
N ASP A 123 -4.30 20.53 -14.80
CA ASP A 123 -5.23 21.10 -15.77
C ASP A 123 -6.65 20.60 -15.49
N ASN A 124 -7.44 21.43 -14.82
CA ASN A 124 -8.83 21.14 -14.45
C ASN A 124 -9.71 20.71 -15.63
N LYS A 125 -9.40 21.16 -16.86
CA LYS A 125 -10.20 20.84 -18.05
C LYS A 125 -10.00 19.41 -18.54
N LYS A 126 -8.98 18.72 -18.01
CA LYS A 126 -8.62 17.35 -18.38
C LYS A 126 -9.04 16.30 -17.35
N LEU A 127 -9.62 16.74 -16.23
CA LEU A 127 -10.19 15.82 -15.25
C LEU A 127 -11.41 15.13 -15.86
N SER A 128 -11.51 13.82 -15.65
CA SER A 128 -12.59 12.99 -16.16
C SER A 128 -12.98 11.93 -15.14
N ASP A 129 -14.28 11.67 -15.04
CA ASP A 129 -14.86 10.70 -14.11
C ASP A 129 -14.97 9.28 -14.72
N ASP A 130 -14.59 9.10 -15.98
CA ASP A 130 -14.65 7.80 -16.67
C ASP A 130 -13.79 6.72 -15.96
N ILE A 131 -12.64 7.09 -15.40
CA ILE A 131 -11.81 6.18 -14.61
C ILE A 131 -12.55 5.57 -13.41
N LEU A 132 -13.55 6.28 -12.85
CA LEU A 132 -14.40 5.76 -11.78
C LEU A 132 -15.20 4.53 -12.25
N HIS A 133 -15.51 4.45 -13.53
CA HIS A 133 -16.31 3.39 -14.15
C HIS A 133 -15.43 2.31 -14.80
N GLU A 134 -14.28 2.71 -15.37
CA GLU A 134 -13.39 1.80 -16.10
C GLU A 134 -12.43 1.03 -15.18
N TYR A 135 -12.08 1.56 -14.01
CA TYR A 135 -11.06 0.95 -13.15
C TYR A 135 -11.37 -0.50 -12.76
N GLN A 136 -12.56 -0.76 -12.22
CA GLN A 136 -12.93 -2.08 -11.73
C GLN A 136 -12.99 -3.14 -12.85
N PRO A 137 -13.68 -2.91 -13.99
CA PRO A 137 -13.64 -3.83 -15.13
C PRO A 137 -12.22 -4.09 -15.64
N CYS A 138 -11.40 -3.04 -15.80
CA CYS A 138 -10.03 -3.17 -16.27
C CYS A 138 -9.17 -3.99 -15.31
N LEU A 139 -9.27 -3.73 -14.00
CA LEU A 139 -8.54 -4.48 -12.99
C LEU A 139 -9.00 -5.95 -12.97
N ALA A 140 -10.30 -6.22 -13.05
CA ALA A 140 -10.83 -7.58 -13.03
C ALA A 140 -10.33 -8.41 -14.24
N ARG A 141 -10.24 -7.80 -15.43
CA ARG A 141 -9.66 -8.42 -16.63
C ARG A 141 -8.16 -8.67 -16.48
N LEU A 142 -7.41 -7.68 -15.96
CA LEU A 142 -5.98 -7.82 -15.68
C LEU A 142 -5.70 -8.99 -14.73
N LEU A 143 -6.50 -9.13 -13.67
CA LEU A 143 -6.33 -10.17 -12.66
C LEU A 143 -6.80 -11.57 -13.12
N GLY A 144 -7.59 -11.64 -14.19
CA GLY A 144 -8.23 -12.88 -14.64
C GLY A 144 -9.39 -13.30 -13.75
N SER A 145 -10.26 -12.35 -13.42
CA SER A 145 -11.47 -12.59 -12.65
C SER A 145 -12.38 -13.61 -13.33
N ALA A 146 -13.07 -14.43 -12.52
CA ALA A 146 -14.09 -15.35 -12.99
C ALA A 146 -15.27 -14.66 -13.71
N LEU A 147 -15.47 -13.36 -13.46
CA LEU A 147 -16.51 -12.56 -14.11
C LEU A 147 -16.13 -12.16 -15.55
N TYR A 148 -14.85 -12.25 -15.91
CA TYR A 148 -14.30 -11.80 -17.19
C TYR A 148 -13.50 -12.90 -17.90
N GLY A 149 -14.02 -14.13 -17.89
CA GLY A 149 -13.45 -15.24 -18.65
C GLY A 149 -12.22 -15.92 -18.02
N SER A 150 -11.82 -15.52 -16.79
CA SER A 150 -10.73 -16.15 -16.00
C SER A 150 -9.32 -16.10 -16.58
N ARG A 151 -9.11 -15.57 -17.80
CA ARG A 151 -7.79 -15.42 -18.41
C ARG A 151 -7.13 -14.14 -17.88
N PRO A 152 -5.98 -14.22 -17.17
CA PRO A 152 -5.30 -13.04 -16.66
C PRO A 152 -4.55 -12.29 -17.77
N CYS A 153 -4.07 -11.10 -17.42
CA CYS A 153 -3.28 -10.24 -18.29
C CYS A 153 -4.01 -9.77 -19.55
N ASP A 154 -5.35 -9.78 -19.52
CA ASP A 154 -6.18 -9.15 -20.54
C ASP A 154 -6.25 -7.64 -20.30
N MET A 155 -5.68 -6.87 -21.21
CA MET A 155 -5.48 -5.42 -21.10
C MET A 155 -5.85 -4.73 -22.40
N PRO A 156 -7.14 -4.45 -22.62
CA PRO A 156 -7.60 -3.66 -23.77
C PRO A 156 -6.88 -2.33 -23.87
N LYS A 157 -6.88 -1.77 -25.08
CA LYS A 157 -6.20 -0.49 -25.33
C LYS A 157 -6.85 0.62 -24.48
N GLU A 158 -8.16 0.59 -24.36
CA GLU A 158 -9.00 1.53 -23.62
C GLU A 158 -8.60 1.55 -22.13
N CYS A 159 -8.38 0.37 -21.54
CA CYS A 159 -7.89 0.26 -20.17
C CYS A 159 -6.51 0.90 -20.00
N LEU A 160 -5.58 0.70 -20.94
CA LEU A 160 -4.26 1.33 -20.86
C LEU A 160 -4.33 2.85 -21.07
N GLU A 161 -5.20 3.33 -21.96
CA GLU A 161 -5.40 4.77 -22.19
C GLU A 161 -5.92 5.48 -20.93
N VAL A 162 -6.83 4.85 -20.19
CA VAL A 162 -7.34 5.36 -18.91
C VAL A 162 -6.27 5.28 -17.81
N MET A 163 -5.56 4.15 -17.69
CA MET A 163 -4.56 3.95 -16.61
C MET A 163 -3.28 4.75 -16.81
N MET A 164 -2.97 5.18 -18.04
CA MET A 164 -1.81 6.00 -18.37
C MET A 164 -2.14 7.48 -18.56
N ARG A 165 -3.39 7.87 -18.35
CA ARG A 165 -3.83 9.26 -18.57
C ARG A 165 -3.06 10.21 -17.63
N PRO A 166 -2.39 11.24 -18.17
CA PRO A 166 -1.65 12.19 -17.35
C PRO A 166 -2.58 13.20 -16.68
N GLY A 167 -2.14 13.76 -15.55
CA GLY A 167 -2.82 14.88 -14.89
C GLY A 167 -3.87 14.50 -13.85
N GLU A 168 -4.02 13.21 -13.54
CA GLU A 168 -4.94 12.74 -12.51
C GLU A 168 -4.49 13.12 -11.09
N VAL A 169 -5.44 13.14 -10.16
CA VAL A 169 -5.23 13.61 -8.77
C VAL A 169 -5.79 12.65 -7.73
N GLY A 170 -5.21 12.73 -6.52
CA GLY A 170 -5.66 12.00 -5.34
C GLY A 170 -5.70 10.49 -5.57
N TYR A 171 -6.80 9.87 -5.15
CA TYR A 171 -7.05 8.44 -5.27
C TYR A 171 -7.00 7.89 -6.70
N VAL A 172 -7.33 8.72 -7.71
CA VAL A 172 -7.26 8.27 -9.10
C VAL A 172 -5.82 7.91 -9.46
N LEU A 173 -4.89 8.77 -9.04
CA LEU A 173 -3.47 8.61 -9.34
C LEU A 173 -2.85 7.42 -8.58
N THR A 174 -3.29 7.16 -7.34
CA THR A 174 -2.89 5.95 -6.59
C THR A 174 -3.42 4.68 -7.27
N HIS A 175 -4.67 4.70 -7.75
CA HIS A 175 -5.29 3.58 -8.46
C HIS A 175 -4.63 3.30 -9.82
N GLN A 176 -4.24 4.32 -10.58
CA GLN A 176 -3.46 4.14 -11.81
C GLN A 176 -2.17 3.35 -11.53
N ALA A 177 -1.43 3.70 -10.48
CA ALA A 177 -0.23 2.93 -10.08
C ALA A 177 -0.59 1.50 -9.66
N LEU A 178 -1.61 1.33 -8.82
CA LEU A 178 -2.06 0.02 -8.34
C LEU A 178 -2.43 -0.93 -9.49
N TYR A 179 -3.03 -0.44 -10.58
CA TYR A 179 -3.32 -1.25 -11.76
C TYR A 179 -2.05 -1.94 -12.30
N PHE A 180 -0.97 -1.17 -12.54
CA PHE A 180 0.28 -1.75 -13.03
C PHE A 180 0.94 -2.64 -11.98
N MET A 181 0.91 -2.24 -10.70
CA MET A 181 1.47 -3.03 -9.60
C MET A 181 0.79 -4.40 -9.48
N PHE A 182 -0.53 -4.45 -9.59
CA PHE A 182 -1.29 -5.69 -9.59
C PHE A 182 -0.97 -6.56 -10.81
N GLY A 183 -0.78 -5.95 -11.98
CA GLY A 183 -0.35 -6.69 -13.16
C GLY A 183 1.03 -7.33 -13.00
N GLU A 184 1.98 -6.63 -12.36
CA GLU A 184 3.28 -7.23 -12.00
C GLU A 184 3.12 -8.39 -11.01
N GLN A 185 2.37 -8.16 -9.92
CA GLN A 185 2.05 -9.19 -8.92
C GLN A 185 1.29 -10.38 -9.53
N ARG A 186 0.59 -10.19 -10.65
CA ARG A 186 -0.11 -11.23 -11.41
C ARG A 186 0.79 -12.00 -12.39
N GLY A 187 1.98 -11.47 -12.69
CA GLY A 187 2.92 -12.04 -13.66
C GLY A 187 2.75 -11.51 -15.09
N CYS A 188 2.11 -10.36 -15.28
CA CYS A 188 1.77 -9.80 -16.59
C CYS A 188 2.90 -8.98 -17.26
N LEU A 189 4.14 -9.09 -16.77
CA LEU A 189 5.28 -8.29 -17.25
C LEU A 189 5.54 -8.43 -18.75
N TYR A 190 5.36 -9.64 -19.31
CA TYR A 190 5.54 -9.87 -20.74
C TYR A 190 4.53 -9.08 -21.57
N GLU A 191 3.24 -9.19 -21.23
CA GLU A 191 2.18 -8.48 -21.94
C GLU A 191 2.27 -6.97 -21.76
N PHE A 192 2.63 -6.48 -20.57
CA PHE A 192 2.95 -5.07 -20.38
C PHE A 192 4.10 -4.63 -21.29
N SER A 193 5.21 -5.37 -21.32
CA SER A 193 6.36 -5.03 -22.16
C SER A 193 6.02 -4.98 -23.64
N ARG A 194 5.07 -5.81 -24.09
CA ARG A 194 4.57 -5.79 -25.48
C ARG A 194 3.68 -4.58 -25.74
N LYS A 195 2.62 -4.39 -24.95
CA LYS A 195 1.62 -3.33 -25.16
C LYS A 195 2.17 -1.93 -24.89
N MET A 196 3.02 -1.76 -23.89
CA MET A 196 3.59 -0.45 -23.52
C MET A 196 4.53 0.13 -24.59
N LYS A 197 5.10 -0.71 -25.46
CA LYS A 197 5.89 -0.26 -26.62
C LYS A 197 5.05 0.56 -27.60
N GLU A 198 3.77 0.22 -27.75
CA GLU A 198 2.83 0.97 -28.61
C GLU A 198 2.65 2.42 -28.10
N PHE A 199 2.78 2.62 -26.78
CA PHE A 199 2.73 3.93 -26.12
C PHE A 199 4.11 4.58 -25.95
N ARG A 200 5.17 4.03 -26.56
CA ARG A 200 6.58 4.47 -26.39
C ARG A 200 7.00 4.58 -24.91
N SER A 201 6.44 3.73 -24.06
CA SER A 201 6.58 3.78 -22.61
C SER A 201 7.05 2.45 -22.03
N SER A 202 7.22 2.40 -20.71
CA SER A 202 7.46 1.19 -19.93
C SER A 202 6.75 1.32 -18.59
N VAL A 203 6.53 0.20 -17.90
CA VAL A 203 5.91 0.19 -16.57
C VAL A 203 6.70 1.05 -15.59
N GLU A 204 8.03 0.96 -15.60
CA GLU A 204 8.89 1.80 -14.74
C GLU A 204 8.76 3.30 -15.06
N LYS A 205 8.69 3.69 -16.35
CA LYS A 205 8.46 5.09 -16.73
C LYS A 205 7.10 5.60 -16.25
N VAL A 206 6.07 4.74 -16.26
CA VAL A 206 4.75 5.07 -15.73
C VAL A 206 4.82 5.28 -14.22
N TYR A 207 5.48 4.40 -13.47
CA TYR A 207 5.68 4.62 -12.03
C TYR A 207 6.44 5.90 -11.73
N ASP A 208 7.53 6.17 -12.44
CA ASP A 208 8.33 7.37 -12.23
C ASP A 208 7.49 8.62 -12.47
N LYS A 209 6.65 8.60 -13.51
CA LYS A 209 5.71 9.69 -13.79
C LYS A 209 4.66 9.82 -12.69
N ILE A 210 3.97 8.74 -12.34
CA ILE A 210 2.89 8.75 -11.35
C ILE A 210 3.41 9.17 -9.98
N CYS A 211 4.47 8.53 -9.47
CA CYS A 211 4.98 8.82 -8.13
C CYS A 211 5.63 10.20 -8.00
N SER A 212 6.19 10.77 -9.08
CA SER A 212 6.59 12.19 -9.08
C SER A 212 5.39 13.13 -8.91
N ASN A 213 4.25 12.82 -9.53
CA ASN A 213 3.03 13.64 -9.39
C ASN A 213 2.36 13.43 -8.03
N ILE A 214 2.28 12.17 -7.55
CA ILE A 214 1.77 11.84 -6.22
C ILE A 214 2.56 12.60 -5.15
N TYR A 215 3.89 12.64 -5.25
CA TYR A 215 4.70 13.31 -4.24
C TYR A 215 4.43 14.81 -4.15
N THR A 216 4.27 15.49 -5.28
CA THR A 216 3.86 16.91 -5.27
C THR A 216 2.49 17.09 -4.62
N GLN A 217 1.54 16.19 -4.84
CA GLN A 217 0.22 16.23 -4.20
C GLN A 217 0.30 15.94 -2.69
N LEU A 218 1.12 14.96 -2.29
CA LEU A 218 1.37 14.63 -0.89
C LEU A 218 1.86 15.86 -0.12
N LEU A 219 2.83 16.59 -0.66
CA LEU A 219 3.36 17.82 -0.04
C LEU A 219 2.29 18.91 0.16
N LEU A 220 1.24 18.93 -0.68
CA LEU A 220 0.11 19.85 -0.54
C LEU A 220 -0.88 19.36 0.52
N VAL A 221 -1.21 18.05 0.53
CA VAL A 221 -2.06 17.43 1.56
C VAL A 221 -1.45 17.64 2.95
N GLU A 222 -0.13 17.54 3.07
CA GLU A 222 0.60 17.76 4.31
C GLU A 222 0.54 19.19 4.85
N GLN A 223 0.11 20.16 4.06
CA GLN A 223 -0.07 21.55 4.51
C GLN A 223 -1.48 21.80 5.07
N VAL A 224 -2.43 20.88 4.85
CA VAL A 224 -3.81 21.02 5.33
C VAL A 224 -3.88 20.77 6.84
N ARG A 225 -4.40 21.74 7.60
CA ARG A 225 -4.63 21.61 9.05
C ARG A 225 -6.02 22.13 9.42
N PRO A 226 -6.75 21.45 10.34
CA PRO A 226 -6.46 20.13 10.90
C PRO A 226 -6.54 19.02 9.83
N PHE A 227 -5.84 17.89 10.05
CA PHE A 227 -5.96 16.73 9.16
C PHE A 227 -7.36 16.14 9.31
N LYS A 228 -8.09 16.01 8.19
CA LYS A 228 -9.33 15.23 8.18
C LYS A 228 -9.00 13.77 7.90
N ARG A 229 -9.94 12.89 8.23
CA ARG A 229 -9.81 11.45 7.94
C ARG A 229 -9.53 11.17 6.46
N ILE A 230 -10.20 11.88 5.55
CA ILE A 230 -9.96 11.74 4.11
C ILE A 230 -8.53 12.16 3.70
N ASP A 231 -7.99 13.20 4.32
CA ASP A 231 -6.64 13.69 4.02
C ASP A 231 -5.59 12.70 4.53
N ALA A 232 -5.81 12.15 5.72
CA ALA A 232 -4.94 11.15 6.33
C ALA A 232 -4.96 9.81 5.56
N ASP A 233 -6.15 9.34 5.17
CA ASP A 233 -6.30 8.16 4.33
C ASP A 233 -5.55 8.34 3.00
N LEU A 234 -5.78 9.44 2.29
CA LEU A 234 -5.07 9.75 1.05
C LEU A 234 -3.55 9.84 1.26
N MET A 235 -3.09 10.51 2.31
CA MET A 235 -1.67 10.61 2.64
C MET A 235 -1.04 9.23 2.84
N MET A 236 -1.72 8.35 3.59
CA MET A 236 -1.23 6.99 3.83
C MET A 236 -1.26 6.13 2.57
N GLU A 237 -2.31 6.20 1.75
CA GLU A 237 -2.39 5.48 0.49
C GLU A 237 -1.27 5.87 -0.48
N GLN A 238 -1.04 7.17 -0.65
CA GLN A 238 0.03 7.69 -1.49
C GLN A 238 1.41 7.17 -1.03
N SER A 239 1.64 7.15 0.30
CA SER A 239 2.85 6.59 0.89
C SER A 239 2.94 5.07 0.77
N VAL A 240 1.84 4.33 0.84
CA VAL A 240 1.83 2.86 0.60
C VAL A 240 2.21 2.57 -0.84
N VAL A 241 1.52 3.18 -1.80
CA VAL A 241 1.71 2.91 -3.24
C VAL A 241 3.14 3.23 -3.67
N CYS A 242 3.60 4.46 -3.43
CA CYS A 242 4.92 4.87 -3.90
C CYS A 242 6.06 4.38 -2.99
N GLY A 243 5.82 4.18 -1.70
CA GLY A 243 6.78 3.55 -0.79
C GLY A 243 7.04 2.08 -1.17
N LEU A 244 6.01 1.34 -1.57
CA LEU A 244 6.14 -0.05 -2.04
C LEU A 244 6.86 -0.14 -3.39
N LEU A 245 6.69 0.87 -4.24
CA LEU A 245 7.45 1.04 -5.49
C LEU A 245 8.91 1.51 -5.28
N GLY A 246 9.30 1.79 -4.03
CA GLY A 246 10.67 2.09 -3.64
C GLY A 246 11.02 3.59 -3.60
N TYR A 247 10.08 4.51 -3.82
CA TYR A 247 10.36 5.94 -3.69
C TYR A 247 10.45 6.32 -2.21
N PHE A 248 11.68 6.42 -1.71
CA PHE A 248 11.91 6.53 -0.27
C PHE A 248 11.54 7.91 0.29
N GLU A 249 11.38 8.93 -0.54
CA GLU A 249 10.97 10.27 -0.10
C GLU A 249 9.59 10.28 0.57
N PHE A 250 8.77 9.24 0.34
CA PHE A 250 7.50 9.03 1.04
C PHE A 250 7.67 8.59 2.51
N LEU A 251 8.83 8.04 2.87
CA LEU A 251 9.06 7.33 4.14
C LEU A 251 9.88 8.16 5.13
N THR A 252 9.42 9.37 5.45
CA THR A 252 10.13 10.25 6.39
C THR A 252 9.81 9.91 7.85
N PRO A 253 10.73 10.18 8.81
CA PRO A 253 10.45 10.03 10.24
C PRO A 253 9.29 10.92 10.72
N HIS A 254 9.14 12.12 10.15
CA HIS A 254 8.04 13.03 10.47
C HIS A 254 6.68 12.42 10.13
N ARG A 255 6.51 11.91 8.90
CA ARG A 255 5.28 11.20 8.49
C ARG A 255 5.01 9.98 9.35
N LEU A 256 6.05 9.20 9.68
CA LEU A 256 5.90 8.04 10.56
C LEU A 256 5.36 8.44 11.94
N ALA A 257 5.83 9.54 12.52
CA ALA A 257 5.32 10.03 13.79
C ALA A 257 3.83 10.39 13.69
N ILE A 258 3.42 11.07 12.61
CA ILE A 258 2.01 11.40 12.34
C ILE A 258 1.16 10.12 12.18
N ILE A 259 1.58 9.18 11.33
CA ILE A 259 0.86 7.92 11.07
C ILE A 259 0.70 7.11 12.36
N LYS A 260 1.73 7.06 13.21
CA LYS A 260 1.63 6.38 14.50
C LYS A 260 0.69 7.08 15.47
N SER A 261 0.55 8.41 15.39
CA SER A 261 -0.39 9.15 16.23
C SER A 261 -1.85 8.88 15.87
N TRP A 262 -2.13 8.48 14.62
CA TRP A 262 -3.46 8.07 14.17
C TRP A 262 -3.82 6.61 14.54
N GLN A 263 -2.86 5.81 14.98
CA GLN A 263 -3.14 4.44 15.41
C GLN A 263 -3.84 4.45 16.77
N ARG A 264 -5.01 3.82 16.86
CA ARG A 264 -5.75 3.71 18.12
C ARG A 264 -5.12 2.68 19.07
N PRO A 265 -5.44 2.70 20.38
CA PRO A 265 -4.86 1.76 21.34
C PRO A 265 -5.04 0.28 20.98
N ASN A 266 -6.18 -0.07 20.36
CA ASN A 266 -6.49 -1.43 19.88
C ASN A 266 -5.77 -1.80 18.56
N GLY A 267 -5.01 -0.89 17.95
CA GLY A 267 -4.19 -1.14 16.77
C GLY A 267 -4.83 -0.74 15.43
N CYS A 268 -6.12 -0.40 15.41
CA CYS A 268 -6.83 0.01 14.20
C CYS A 268 -6.58 1.48 13.83
N TYR A 269 -7.17 1.88 12.70
CA TYR A 269 -7.29 3.26 12.24
C TYR A 269 -8.74 3.54 11.85
N GLY A 270 -9.25 4.77 12.00
CA GLY A 270 -10.61 5.10 11.52
C GLY A 270 -11.14 6.45 11.97
N GLU A 271 -10.94 6.81 13.23
CA GLU A 271 -11.37 8.07 13.80
C GLU A 271 -10.17 9.03 13.87
N ILE A 272 -10.23 10.12 13.10
CA ILE A 272 -9.25 11.20 13.13
C ILE A 272 -10.06 12.43 13.54
N GLU A 273 -9.72 13.00 14.71
CA GLU A 273 -10.47 14.07 15.37
C GLU A 273 -10.94 15.14 14.36
N ASN A 274 -12.21 15.58 14.47
CA ASN A 274 -12.90 16.63 13.68
C ASN A 274 -13.74 16.22 12.45
N GLU A 275 -14.28 15.00 12.34
CA GLU A 275 -15.23 14.66 11.24
C GLU A 275 -16.69 15.11 11.49
N GLU A 276 -17.10 15.39 12.73
CA GLU A 276 -18.52 15.67 13.06
C GLU A 276 -19.06 17.01 12.51
N GLU A 277 -18.22 17.99 12.19
CA GLU A 277 -18.69 19.35 11.83
C GLU A 277 -18.96 19.61 10.33
N LEU A 278 -18.52 18.74 9.40
CA LEU A 278 -18.46 19.11 7.97
C LEU A 278 -19.36 18.29 7.03
N ASN A 279 -20.12 17.33 7.55
CA ASN A 279 -20.97 16.42 6.76
C ASN A 279 -22.15 17.07 6.00
N ARG A 280 -22.20 18.40 5.84
CA ARG A 280 -23.31 19.07 5.16
C ARG A 280 -23.09 19.49 3.71
N LYS A 281 -21.88 19.50 3.15
CA LYS A 281 -21.71 20.01 1.77
C LYS A 281 -20.53 19.38 1.02
N GLN A 282 -20.79 18.38 0.17
CA GLN A 282 -20.38 18.38 -1.25
C GLN A 282 -20.64 17.02 -1.93
N GLY A 283 -21.48 17.05 -2.97
CA GLY A 283 -21.82 15.92 -3.83
C GLY A 283 -20.82 15.72 -4.97
N TRP A 284 -19.55 15.45 -4.67
CA TRP A 284 -18.62 14.91 -5.66
C TRP A 284 -18.58 13.38 -5.56
N LYS A 285 -18.73 12.69 -6.69
CA LYS A 285 -18.55 11.24 -6.80
C LYS A 285 -17.05 10.95 -6.66
N THR A 286 -16.61 10.57 -5.47
CA THR A 286 -15.20 10.31 -5.18
C THR A 286 -14.84 8.85 -5.44
N MET A 287 -13.58 8.58 -5.82
CA MET A 287 -12.98 7.23 -5.91
C MET A 287 -13.06 6.45 -4.59
N ARG A 288 -13.34 7.11 -3.45
CA ARG A 288 -13.68 6.47 -2.18
C ARG A 288 -14.82 5.45 -2.33
N LYS A 289 -15.71 5.59 -3.32
CA LYS A 289 -16.78 4.60 -3.62
C LYS A 289 -16.28 3.28 -4.23
N LEU A 290 -15.04 3.23 -4.75
CA LEU A 290 -14.43 1.98 -5.21
C LEU A 290 -13.85 1.14 -4.06
N LEU A 291 -13.65 1.78 -2.90
CA LEU A 291 -13.24 1.17 -1.65
C LEU A 291 -14.52 0.87 -0.85
N VAL A 292 -14.64 -0.35 -0.31
CA VAL A 292 -15.85 -0.70 0.46
C VAL A 292 -15.63 -0.23 1.90
N GLY A 293 -15.62 1.08 2.12
CA GLY A 293 -15.45 1.65 3.46
C GLY A 293 -16.41 0.98 4.45
N LYS A 294 -15.87 0.31 5.46
CA LYS A 294 -16.64 -0.37 6.50
C LYS A 294 -16.21 0.16 7.84
N GLU A 295 -17.09 0.99 8.40
CA GLU A 295 -16.97 1.47 9.78
C GLU A 295 -17.36 0.34 10.73
N LEU A 296 -16.56 0.21 11.78
CA LEU A 296 -16.78 -0.68 12.89
C LEU A 296 -17.40 0.11 14.04
N SER A 297 -18.10 -0.59 14.93
CA SER A 297 -18.84 0.02 16.03
C SER A 297 -17.98 0.77 17.03
N ASP A 298 -16.66 0.61 16.99
CA ASP A 298 -15.68 1.22 17.88
C ASP A 298 -14.96 2.43 17.27
N GLY A 299 -15.39 2.91 16.08
CA GLY A 299 -14.79 4.05 15.36
C GLY A 299 -13.62 3.66 14.45
N CYS A 300 -13.29 2.38 14.36
CA CYS A 300 -12.31 1.88 13.39
C CYS A 300 -12.91 1.81 11.97
N GLU A 301 -12.07 1.95 10.95
CA GLU A 301 -12.43 1.77 9.55
C GLU A 301 -11.53 0.71 8.92
N SER A 302 -12.17 -0.26 8.28
CA SER A 302 -11.53 -1.46 7.74
C SER A 302 -10.45 -1.14 6.71
N HIS A 303 -10.73 -0.28 5.73
CA HIS A 303 -9.80 0.10 4.68
C HIS A 303 -8.58 0.87 5.22
N ILE A 304 -8.79 1.94 6.00
CA ILE A 304 -7.72 2.76 6.59
C ILE A 304 -6.84 1.88 7.50
N THR A 305 -7.43 0.93 8.23
CA THR A 305 -6.67 -0.05 9.01
C THR A 305 -5.79 -0.92 8.11
N GLY A 306 -6.29 -1.35 6.95
CA GLY A 306 -5.53 -1.99 5.87
C GLY A 306 -4.33 -1.15 5.43
N VAL A 307 -4.59 0.09 5.03
CA VAL A 307 -3.56 1.02 4.56
C VAL A 307 -2.49 1.27 5.62
N GLY A 308 -2.89 1.56 6.87
CA GLY A 308 -1.97 1.75 7.99
C GLY A 308 -1.12 0.51 8.28
N THR A 309 -1.70 -0.68 8.20
CA THR A 309 -0.98 -1.95 8.37
C THR A 309 0.09 -2.15 7.28
N ALA A 310 -0.26 -1.90 6.02
CA ALA A 310 0.68 -1.94 4.91
C ALA A 310 1.82 -0.92 5.13
N LEU A 311 1.48 0.32 5.47
CA LEU A 311 2.46 1.39 5.61
C LEU A 311 3.44 1.13 6.75
N LEU A 312 2.96 0.65 7.90
CA LEU A 312 3.83 0.26 9.03
C LEU A 312 4.82 -0.83 8.61
N SER A 313 4.39 -1.81 7.81
CA SER A 313 5.30 -2.85 7.31
C SER A 313 6.35 -2.29 6.32
N ILE A 314 5.96 -1.35 5.46
CA ILE A 314 6.88 -0.68 4.53
C ILE A 314 7.93 0.13 5.31
N TYR A 315 7.51 0.88 6.33
CA TYR A 315 8.41 1.59 7.24
C TYR A 315 9.35 0.64 8.00
N LEU A 316 8.84 -0.50 8.47
CA LEU A 316 9.65 -1.51 9.14
C LEU A 316 10.80 -1.96 8.25
N ARG A 317 10.50 -2.30 6.99
CA ARG A 317 11.54 -2.66 6.01
C ARG A 317 12.52 -1.52 5.77
N PHE A 318 12.00 -0.30 5.53
CA PHE A 318 12.84 0.87 5.27
C PHE A 318 13.82 1.15 6.41
N LEU A 319 13.38 1.08 7.66
CA LEU A 319 14.25 1.30 8.82
C LEU A 319 15.30 0.20 8.97
N ILE A 320 14.92 -1.06 8.78
CA ILE A 320 15.86 -2.18 8.84
C ILE A 320 16.91 -2.08 7.73
N ASP A 321 16.53 -1.69 6.52
CA ASP A 321 17.45 -1.55 5.38
C ASP A 321 18.40 -0.34 5.58
N ASN A 322 17.92 0.79 6.13
CA ASN A 322 18.76 1.96 6.39
C ASN A 322 19.73 1.76 7.56
N GLU A 323 19.30 1.11 8.64
CA GLU A 323 20.20 0.77 9.76
C GLU A 323 21.38 -0.09 9.26
N GLN A 324 21.16 -0.96 8.27
CA GLN A 324 22.22 -1.75 7.65
C GLN A 324 23.19 -0.91 6.82
N LEU A 325 22.71 0.08 6.06
CA LEU A 325 23.57 0.98 5.28
C LEU A 325 24.54 1.73 6.20
N VAL A 326 24.05 2.27 7.32
CA VAL A 326 24.89 2.96 8.31
C VAL A 326 25.94 2.03 8.90
N VAL A 327 25.55 0.83 9.33
CA VAL A 327 26.50 -0.14 9.90
C VAL A 327 27.57 -0.55 8.90
N ASN A 328 27.21 -0.79 7.63
CA ASN A 328 28.16 -1.16 6.59
C ASN A 328 29.11 -0.01 6.23
N SER A 329 28.63 1.24 6.18
CA SER A 329 29.48 2.41 5.98
C SER A 329 30.47 2.62 7.14
N THR A 330 30.06 2.34 8.38
CA THR A 330 30.95 2.46 9.54
C THR A 330 32.06 1.40 9.51
N LYS A 331 31.72 0.15 9.16
CA LYS A 331 32.71 -0.94 9.02
C LYS A 331 33.67 -0.76 7.84
N ALA A 332 33.23 -0.10 6.76
CA ALA A 332 34.09 0.18 5.61
C ALA A 332 35.10 1.31 5.86
N GLY A 333 34.87 2.17 6.87
CA GLY A 333 35.79 3.22 7.28
C GLY A 333 36.85 2.79 8.31
N GLU A 334 36.82 1.53 8.76
CA GLU A 334 37.76 0.96 9.73
C GLU A 334 38.83 0.05 9.09
N PHE A 335 39.00 0.08 7.76
CA PHE A 335 40.02 -0.66 7.02
C PHE A 335 41.09 0.24 6.42
#